data_AF-A0AAP8T208-F1
#
_entry.id   AF-A0AAP8T208-F1
#
_cell.length_a   1.000
_cell.length_b   1.000
_cell.length_c   1.000
_cell.angle_alpha   90.00
_cell.angle_beta   90.00
_cell.angle_gamma   90.00
#
_symmetry.space_group_name_H-M   'P 1'
#
loop_
_entity.id
_entity.type
_entity.pdbx_description
1 polymer ?
#
loop_
_entity_poly.entity_id
_entity_poly.type
_entity_poly.pdbx_seq_one_letter_code
_entity_poly.pdbx_strand_id
1 'polypeptide(L)'
;ITSTGTGAGNAAGSLVEAWAAGVPLLHITGEVASAYLGTGRGYIHECKDQLSMMSGACKNAVRLRKPEQTAAIIRKAIQEALAAPT
;
A
#
# COMPACT_ATOMS: atom_id res chain seq x y z
N ILE A 1 -6.83 -6.67 2.85
CA ILE A 1 -7.11 -5.31 3.37
C ILE A 1 -6.52 -5.23 4.78
N THR A 2 -5.82 -4.16 5.13
CA THR A 2 -5.20 -3.99 6.48
C THR A 2 -5.38 -2.57 7.00
N SER A 3 -5.15 -2.38 8.30
CA SER A 3 -4.97 -1.05 8.90
C SER A 3 -3.62 -0.44 8.53
N THR A 4 -3.38 0.81 8.93
CA THR A 4 -2.10 1.54 8.73
C THR A 4 -0.99 1.04 9.65
N GLY A 5 0.24 1.49 9.42
CA GLY A 5 1.40 1.25 10.28
C GLY A 5 1.72 -0.22 10.41
N THR A 6 1.61 -0.75 11.63
CA THR A 6 1.83 -2.16 11.94
C THR A 6 0.94 -3.09 11.11
N GLY A 7 -0.29 -2.67 10.78
CA GLY A 7 -1.19 -3.46 9.93
C GLY A 7 -0.65 -3.65 8.51
N ALA A 8 -0.05 -2.60 7.94
CA ALA A 8 0.64 -2.68 6.65
C ALA A 8 1.91 -3.52 6.74
N GLY A 9 2.72 -3.31 7.79
CA GLY A 9 3.97 -4.05 8.01
C GLY A 9 3.77 -5.56 8.14
N ASN A 10 2.74 -6.00 8.86
CA ASN A 10 2.42 -7.42 9.03
C ASN A 10 2.09 -8.12 7.70
N ALA A 11 1.62 -7.39 6.68
CA ALA A 11 1.35 -7.95 5.37
C ALA A 11 2.60 -8.06 4.48
N ALA A 12 3.71 -7.41 4.82
CA ALA A 12 4.87 -7.32 3.93
C ALA A 12 5.40 -8.70 3.50
N GLY A 13 5.50 -9.66 4.44
CA GLY A 13 5.96 -11.00 4.12
C GLY A 13 5.08 -11.73 3.11
N SER A 14 3.76 -11.70 3.27
CA SER A 14 2.85 -12.35 2.31
C SER A 14 2.78 -11.64 0.96
N LEU A 15 3.03 -10.33 0.92
CA LEU A 15 3.15 -9.57 -0.33
C LEU A 15 4.41 -9.96 -1.11
N VAL A 16 5.53 -10.17 -0.43
CA VAL A 16 6.77 -10.67 -1.03
C VAL A 16 6.59 -12.08 -1.60
N GLU A 17 5.93 -12.98 -0.86
CA GLU A 17 5.62 -14.33 -1.36
C GLU A 17 4.68 -14.29 -2.58
N ALA A 18 3.65 -13.43 -2.55
CA ALA A 18 2.75 -13.27 -3.70
C ALA A 18 3.48 -12.72 -4.93
N TRP A 19 4.41 -11.78 -4.75
CA TRP A 19 5.27 -11.29 -5.82
C TRP A 19 6.14 -12.40 -6.39
N ALA A 20 6.81 -13.18 -5.55
CA ALA A 20 7.66 -14.29 -5.96
C ALA A 20 6.89 -15.41 -6.68
N ALA A 21 5.67 -15.69 -6.23
CA ALA A 21 4.78 -16.70 -6.82
C ALA A 21 3.99 -16.19 -8.05
N GLY A 22 4.10 -14.91 -8.41
CA GLY A 22 3.33 -14.31 -9.50
C GLY A 22 1.82 -14.31 -9.28
N VAL A 23 1.37 -14.32 -8.01
CA VAL A 23 -0.05 -14.35 -7.67
C VAL A 23 -0.66 -12.96 -7.82
N PRO A 24 -1.69 -12.78 -8.67
CA PRO A 24 -2.33 -11.48 -8.85
C PRO A 24 -3.16 -11.14 -7.62
N LEU A 25 -2.81 -10.06 -6.92
CA LEU A 25 -3.59 -9.55 -5.79
C LEU A 25 -3.52 -8.02 -5.67
N LEU A 26 -4.48 -7.47 -4.91
CA LEU A 26 -4.51 -6.05 -4.56
C LEU A 26 -4.47 -5.91 -3.03
N HIS A 27 -3.42 -5.25 -2.52
CA HIS A 27 -3.35 -4.86 -1.13
C HIS A 27 -3.91 -3.46 -0.93
N ILE A 28 -4.97 -3.34 -0.12
CA ILE A 28 -5.52 -2.06 0.31
C ILE A 28 -5.19 -1.90 1.79
N THR A 29 -4.45 -0.86 2.13
CA THR A 29 -4.08 -0.51 3.49
C THR A 29 -4.52 0.91 3.83
N GLY A 30 -4.93 1.13 5.07
CA GLY A 30 -5.23 2.47 5.58
C GLY A 30 -3.98 3.34 5.66
N GLU A 31 -4.18 4.62 5.90
CA GLU A 31 -3.13 5.55 6.31
C GLU A 31 -3.60 6.39 7.50
N VAL A 32 -2.66 7.04 8.19
CA VAL A 32 -2.99 8.09 9.14
C VAL A 32 -3.74 9.24 8.45
N ALA A 33 -4.50 10.02 9.23
CA ALA A 33 -5.26 11.13 8.68
C ALA A 33 -4.33 12.12 7.95
N SER A 34 -4.77 12.60 6.78
CA SER A 34 -3.91 13.30 5.81
C SER A 34 -3.21 14.54 6.37
N ALA A 35 -3.79 15.20 7.37
CA ALA A 35 -3.19 16.36 8.04
C ALA A 35 -1.98 16.01 8.92
N TYR A 36 -1.83 14.75 9.33
CA TYR A 36 -0.74 14.27 10.19
C TYR A 36 0.29 13.43 9.44
N LEU A 37 -0.01 13.05 8.20
CA LEU A 37 0.84 12.18 7.40
C LEU A 37 2.23 12.79 7.16
N GLY A 38 3.28 12.10 7.62
CA GLY A 38 4.66 12.52 7.41
C GLY A 38 5.08 13.71 8.28
N THR A 39 4.28 14.03 9.31
CA THR A 39 4.65 15.09 10.26
C THR A 39 5.67 14.61 11.29
N GLY A 40 5.85 13.30 11.46
CA GLY A 40 6.81 12.73 12.40
C GLY A 40 6.45 12.99 13.86
N ARG A 41 5.17 13.30 14.14
CA ARG A 41 4.67 13.63 15.47
C ARG A 41 4.30 12.40 16.31
N GLY A 42 4.48 11.19 15.76
CA GLY A 42 4.15 9.95 16.45
C GLY A 42 2.64 9.74 16.54
N TYR A 43 1.91 10.06 15.47
CA TYR A 43 0.47 9.82 15.44
C TYR A 43 0.18 8.33 15.60
N ILE A 44 -0.98 7.97 16.16
CA ILE A 44 -1.32 6.56 16.41
C ILE A 44 -1.26 5.77 15.10
N HIS A 45 -0.46 4.69 15.10
CA HIS A 45 -0.16 3.87 13.93
C HIS A 45 0.51 4.61 12.74
N GLU A 46 1.17 5.74 12.96
CA GLU A 46 2.04 6.38 11.97
C GLU A 46 3.25 5.47 11.67
N CYS A 47 3.43 5.14 10.39
CA CYS A 47 4.66 4.55 9.90
C CYS A 47 5.63 5.67 9.49
N LYS A 48 6.93 5.49 9.76
CA LYS A 48 7.97 6.43 9.32
C LYS A 48 7.88 6.72 7.81
N ASP A 49 7.73 5.66 7.00
CA ASP A 49 7.48 5.78 5.56
C ASP A 49 6.74 4.53 5.03
N GLN A 50 5.41 4.52 5.20
CA GLN A 50 4.59 3.39 4.76
C GLN A 50 4.66 3.17 3.24
N LEU A 51 4.74 4.24 2.45
CA LEU A 51 4.72 4.13 0.99
C LEU A 51 6.00 3.47 0.49
N SER A 52 7.16 3.86 1.01
CA SER A 52 8.43 3.21 0.65
C SER A 52 8.47 1.76 1.13
N MET A 53 7.96 1.46 2.33
CA MET A 53 7.83 0.08 2.82
C MET A 53 6.99 -0.79 1.88
N MET A 54 5.83 -0.30 1.43
CA MET A 54 4.97 -1.03 0.48
C MET A 54 5.58 -1.11 -0.91
N SER A 55 6.31 -0.08 -1.36
CA SER A 55 7.03 -0.10 -2.64
C SER A 55 8.12 -1.17 -2.68
N GLY A 56 8.75 -1.48 -1.54
CA GLY A 56 9.73 -2.56 -1.44
C GLY A 56 9.11 -3.97 -1.39
N ALA A 57 7.85 -4.10 -0.99
CA ALA A 57 7.17 -5.39 -0.84
C ALA A 57 6.21 -5.73 -2.00
N CYS A 58 5.90 -4.77 -2.87
CA CYS A 58 4.94 -4.90 -3.96
C CYS A 58 5.58 -4.52 -5.30
N LYS A 59 5.02 -5.02 -6.41
CA LYS A 59 5.35 -4.53 -7.76
C LYS A 59 5.19 -3.00 -7.90
N ASN A 60 4.12 -2.47 -7.32
CA ASN A 60 3.82 -1.05 -7.33
C ASN A 60 3.07 -0.71 -6.04
N ALA A 61 3.31 0.48 -5.51
CA ALA A 61 2.56 1.03 -4.39
C ALA A 61 2.21 2.49 -4.68
N VAL A 62 0.94 2.82 -4.49
CA VAL A 62 0.40 4.16 -4.76
C VAL A 62 -0.36 4.66 -3.55
N ARG A 63 -0.15 5.93 -3.20
CA ARG A 63 -0.90 6.62 -2.14
C ARG A 63 -1.93 7.54 -2.77
N LEU A 64 -3.21 7.28 -2.49
CA LEU A 64 -4.30 8.17 -2.86
C LEU A 64 -4.19 9.49 -2.09
N ARG A 65 -4.32 10.62 -2.79
CA ARG A 65 -4.22 11.97 -2.19
C ARG A 65 -5.56 12.68 -2.11
N LYS A 66 -6.49 12.36 -3.02
CA LYS A 66 -7.84 12.94 -3.05
C LYS A 66 -8.90 11.86 -3.33
N PRO A 67 -10.07 11.90 -2.66
CA PRO A 67 -11.11 10.89 -2.82
C PRO A 67 -11.56 10.65 -4.27
N GLU A 68 -11.58 11.69 -5.10
CA GLU A 68 -12.05 11.62 -6.49
C GLU A 68 -11.15 10.73 -7.36
N GLN A 69 -9.91 10.48 -6.94
CA GLN A 69 -8.96 9.62 -7.65
C GLN A 69 -9.26 8.13 -7.47
N THR A 70 -10.11 7.75 -6.51
CA THR A 70 -10.31 6.36 -6.07
C THR A 70 -10.64 5.42 -7.22
N ALA A 71 -11.66 5.75 -8.01
CA ALA A 71 -12.12 4.89 -9.09
C ALA A 71 -11.03 4.65 -10.16
N ALA A 72 -10.32 5.71 -10.56
CA ALA A 72 -9.26 5.63 -11.56
C ALA A 72 -8.05 4.84 -11.04
N ILE A 73 -7.60 5.10 -9.81
CA ILE A 73 -6.46 4.42 -9.20
C ILE A 73 -6.76 2.93 -8.98
N ILE A 74 -7.93 2.59 -8.44
CA ILE A 74 -8.30 1.17 -8.21
C ILE A 74 -8.38 0.40 -9.52
N ARG A 75 -8.97 0.98 -10.58
CA ARG A 75 -9.02 0.33 -11.89
C ARG A 75 -7.61 0.07 -12.44
N LYS A 76 -6.72 1.07 -12.35
CA LYS A 76 -5.33 0.92 -12.78
C LYS A 76 -4.59 -0.14 -11.96
N ALA A 77 -4.76 -0.14 -10.63
CA ALA A 77 -4.12 -1.10 -9.74
C ALA A 77 -4.59 -2.54 -10.00
N ILE A 78 -5.87 -2.75 -10.35
CA ILE A 78 -6.38 -4.06 -10.78
C ILE A 78 -5.72 -4.51 -12.08
N GLN A 79 -5.65 -3.62 -13.08
CA GLN A 79 -4.98 -3.93 -14.35
C GLN A 79 -3.50 -4.28 -14.15
N GLU A 80 -2.81 -3.50 -13.32
CA GLU A 80 -1.43 -3.78 -12.94
C GLU A 80 -1.33 -5.12 -12.21
N ALA A 81 -2.14 -5.38 -11.19
CA ALA A 81 -2.09 -6.63 -10.41
C ALA A 81 -2.23 -7.90 -11.27
N LEU A 82 -2.99 -7.85 -12.37
CA LEU A 82 -3.17 -8.96 -13.31
C LEU A 82 -1.97 -9.18 -14.24
N ALA A 83 -1.10 -8.19 -14.43
CA ALA A 83 0.14 -8.35 -15.21
C ALA A 83 1.20 -9.09 -14.39
N ALA A 84 2.09 -9.82 -15.07
CA ALA A 84 3.23 -10.48 -14.43
C ALA A 84 4.10 -9.47 -13.64
N PRO A 85 4.75 -9.89 -12.55
CA PRO A 85 5.77 -9.09 -11.88
C PRO A 85 6.94 -8.76 -12.83
N THR A 86 7.45 -7.52 -12.78
CA THR A 86 8.61 -7.03 -13.55
C THR A 86 9.59 -6.34 -12.64
#